data_AF-A0A3S3NG07-F1
#
_entry.id   AF-A0A3S3NG07-F1
#
_cell.length_a   1.000
_cell.length_b   1.000
_cell.length_c   1.000
_cell.angle_alpha   90.00
_cell.angle_beta   90.00
_cell.angle_gamma   90.00
#
_symmetry.space_group_name_H-M   'P 1'
#
loop_
_entity.id
_entity.type
_entity.pdbx_description
1 polymer ?
#
loop_
_entity_poly.entity_id
_entity_poly.type
_entity_poly.pdbx_seq_one_letter_code
_entity_poly.pdbx_strand_id
1 'polypeptide(L)'
;MSQLELEDEVQDDLKRATGEFTKDGDDANKLNRILQLTGFSDPVYAEAYVTVHHYDIVLDVTVINRTKETLQNLCLELATMGDLKLVERPQNYTLAPESSKQIRANIKVSSTETGVIFGNIVYETSNVLERMVVVLNDIHIDIMDYISPATCADGAFRTMWAEFEWENKVAVNTVIQHEKEFLNHIIKSTNMKCLTPLSALDGECGFLAANLYAKSVFGEDALVNVSIEKQADGKLSGYIRIRSKTQGIALSLGDKITLKQKGGS
;
A
#
# COMPACT_ATOMS: atom_id res chain seq x y z
N MET A 1 -16.14 -20.93 -17.20
CA MET A 1 -16.90 -19.94 -16.42
C MET A 1 -18.30 -20.46 -16.28
N SER A 2 -18.59 -21.06 -15.13
CA SER A 2 -19.93 -21.51 -14.78
C SER A 2 -20.80 -20.30 -14.44
N GLN A 3 -22.12 -20.45 -14.58
CA GLN A 3 -23.08 -19.36 -14.35
C GLN A 3 -23.01 -18.80 -12.92
N LEU A 4 -22.63 -19.63 -11.95
CA LEU A 4 -22.40 -19.27 -10.55
C LEU A 4 -21.18 -18.36 -10.34
N GLU A 5 -20.09 -18.59 -11.08
CA GLU A 5 -18.88 -17.76 -10.97
C GLU A 5 -19.13 -16.33 -11.48
N LEU A 6 -19.98 -16.16 -12.50
CA LEU A 6 -20.39 -14.85 -12.98
C LEU A 6 -21.37 -14.14 -12.03
N GLU A 7 -22.25 -14.88 -11.36
CA GLU A 7 -23.19 -14.30 -10.40
C GLU A 7 -22.47 -13.81 -9.13
N ASP A 8 -21.45 -14.54 -8.67
CA ASP A 8 -20.62 -14.12 -7.53
C ASP A 8 -19.75 -12.89 -7.86
N GLU A 9 -19.14 -12.81 -9.05
CA GLU A 9 -18.38 -11.61 -9.49
C GLU A 9 -19.29 -10.38 -9.55
N VAL A 10 -20.49 -10.51 -10.15
CA VAL A 10 -21.43 -9.39 -10.27
C VAL A 10 -21.94 -8.95 -8.91
N GLN A 11 -22.16 -9.88 -7.97
CA GLN A 11 -22.65 -9.55 -6.64
C GLN A 11 -21.58 -8.85 -5.79
N ASP A 12 -20.31 -9.24 -5.91
CA ASP A 12 -19.20 -8.56 -5.23
C ASP A 12 -18.90 -7.18 -5.82
N ASP A 13 -19.01 -7.01 -7.14
CA ASP A 13 -18.89 -5.70 -7.79
C ASP A 13 -20.04 -4.77 -7.40
N LEU A 14 -21.27 -5.29 -7.27
CA LEU A 14 -22.42 -4.51 -6.84
C LEU A 14 -22.30 -4.06 -5.37
N LYS A 15 -21.75 -4.91 -4.50
CA LYS A 15 -21.47 -4.57 -3.08
C LYS A 15 -20.36 -3.53 -2.94
N ARG A 16 -19.35 -3.58 -3.81
CA ARG A 16 -18.30 -2.55 -3.88
C ARG A 16 -18.83 -1.21 -4.41
N ALA A 17 -19.68 -1.23 -5.42
CA ALA A 17 -20.26 -0.03 -6.02
C ALA A 17 -21.27 0.71 -5.12
N THR A 18 -21.90 0.00 -4.18
CA THR A 18 -22.96 0.56 -3.30
C THR A 18 -22.45 1.08 -1.96
N GLY A 19 -21.15 0.91 -1.63
CA GLY A 19 -20.55 1.45 -0.40
C GLY A 19 -21.04 0.78 0.90
N GLU A 20 -21.66 -0.39 0.82
CA GLU A 20 -22.27 -1.09 1.96
C GLU A 20 -21.25 -1.64 2.98
N PHE A 21 -19.95 -1.58 2.68
CA PHE A 21 -18.85 -1.88 3.62
C PHE A 21 -18.63 -0.80 4.70
N THR A 22 -19.35 0.32 4.68
CA THR A 22 -19.09 1.46 5.57
C THR A 22 -19.89 1.48 6.88
N LYS A 23 -20.55 0.37 7.26
CA LYS A 23 -21.20 0.28 8.58
C LYS A 23 -20.45 -0.63 9.55
N ASP A 24 -19.80 0.04 10.51
CA ASP A 24 -19.64 -0.36 11.90
C ASP A 24 -18.50 -1.31 12.33
N GLY A 25 -17.30 -1.18 11.75
CA GLY A 25 -16.13 -1.96 12.26
C GLY A 25 -14.74 -1.32 12.25
N ASP A 26 -14.51 -0.20 11.55
CA ASP A 26 -13.15 0.11 11.05
C ASP A 26 -12.59 1.50 11.41
N ASP A 27 -13.15 2.16 12.43
CA ASP A 27 -12.69 3.52 12.81
C ASP A 27 -11.24 3.55 13.33
N ALA A 28 -10.72 2.43 13.87
CA ALA A 28 -9.31 2.30 14.24
C ALA A 28 -8.37 2.23 13.02
N ASN A 29 -8.80 1.61 11.91
CA ASN A 29 -8.04 1.59 10.66
C ASN A 29 -8.11 2.92 9.90
N LYS A 30 -9.19 3.69 10.06
CA LYS A 30 -9.27 5.06 9.53
C LYS A 30 -8.22 5.98 10.17
N LEU A 31 -7.99 5.88 11.48
CA LEU A 31 -6.97 6.70 12.15
C LEU A 31 -5.54 6.37 11.70
N ASN A 32 -5.26 5.12 11.31
CA ASN A 32 -3.98 4.72 10.73
C ASN A 32 -3.72 5.31 9.33
N ARG A 33 -4.70 5.97 8.70
CA ARG A 33 -4.59 6.60 7.37
C ARG A 33 -4.39 8.11 7.42
N ILE A 34 -4.24 8.70 8.62
CA ILE A 34 -3.90 10.10 8.78
C ILE A 34 -2.38 10.25 8.79
N LEU A 35 -1.86 11.00 7.82
CA LEU A 35 -0.43 11.27 7.64
C LEU A 35 -0.14 12.73 8.00
N GLN A 36 0.81 12.93 8.90
CA GLN A 36 1.31 14.26 9.24
C GLN A 36 2.26 14.76 8.16
N LEU A 37 1.90 15.85 7.50
CA LEU A 37 2.69 16.41 6.39
C LEU A 37 3.66 17.50 6.83
N THR A 38 3.38 18.20 7.93
CA THR A 38 4.24 19.28 8.47
C THR A 38 4.57 19.05 9.93
N GLY A 39 5.68 19.58 10.41
CA GLY A 39 6.08 19.52 11.82
C GLY A 39 5.15 20.31 12.75
N PHE A 40 5.17 19.98 14.03
CA PHE A 40 4.41 20.72 15.05
C PHE A 40 4.93 22.14 15.30
N SER A 41 6.11 22.50 14.79
CA SER A 41 6.69 23.83 14.93
C SER A 41 6.45 24.73 13.71
N ASP A 42 5.89 24.21 12.62
CA ASP A 42 5.69 24.97 11.39
C ASP A 42 4.55 26.00 11.51
N PRO A 43 4.65 27.16 10.86
CA PRO A 43 3.59 28.19 10.92
C PRO A 43 2.24 27.70 10.38
N VAL A 44 2.28 26.79 9.42
CA VAL A 44 1.12 26.10 8.83
C VAL A 44 1.23 24.63 9.19
N TYR A 45 0.19 24.11 9.83
CA TYR A 45 0.06 22.67 10.08
C TYR A 45 -0.77 22.02 8.97
N ALA A 46 -0.34 20.88 8.47
CA ALA A 46 -1.08 20.08 7.51
C ALA A 46 -1.03 18.59 7.87
N GLU A 47 -2.20 17.97 7.75
CA GLU A 47 -2.39 16.52 7.84
C GLU A 47 -3.23 16.05 6.67
N ALA A 48 -2.96 14.85 6.18
CA ALA A 48 -3.65 14.26 5.05
C ALA A 48 -4.35 12.97 5.45
N TYR A 49 -5.58 12.81 4.98
CA TYR A 49 -6.29 11.56 5.02
C TYR A 49 -6.32 10.95 3.61
N VAL A 50 -5.73 9.76 3.46
CA VAL A 50 -5.64 9.08 2.18
C VAL A 50 -6.79 8.09 2.05
N THR A 51 -7.62 8.26 1.03
CA THR A 51 -8.64 7.29 0.63
C THR A 51 -8.29 6.69 -0.71
N VAL A 52 -8.19 5.37 -0.75
CA VAL A 52 -7.88 4.61 -1.96
C VAL A 52 -9.17 3.94 -2.46
N HIS A 53 -9.50 4.15 -3.73
CA HIS A 53 -10.63 3.51 -4.40
C HIS A 53 -10.25 3.07 -5.81
N HIS A 54 -9.84 1.80 -5.96
CA HIS A 54 -9.42 1.20 -7.23
C HIS A 54 -8.36 2.06 -7.97
N TYR A 55 -8.78 2.81 -8.97
CA TYR A 55 -7.92 3.63 -9.84
C TYR A 55 -7.77 5.08 -9.35
N ASP A 56 -8.52 5.48 -8.33
CA ASP A 56 -8.56 6.84 -7.80
C ASP A 56 -8.05 6.87 -6.36
N ILE A 57 -7.10 7.74 -6.08
CA ILE A 57 -6.66 8.13 -4.74
C ILE A 57 -7.22 9.52 -4.48
N VAL A 58 -7.97 9.64 -3.38
CA VAL A 58 -8.46 10.92 -2.88
C VAL A 58 -7.64 11.29 -1.67
N LEU A 59 -6.93 12.40 -1.76
CA LEU A 59 -6.16 12.98 -0.69
C LEU A 59 -6.94 14.15 -0.09
N ASP A 60 -7.46 13.98 1.11
CA ASP A 60 -8.11 15.06 1.86
C ASP A 60 -7.10 15.68 2.82
N VAL A 61 -6.56 16.85 2.47
CA VAL A 61 -5.56 17.59 3.26
C VAL A 61 -6.24 18.65 4.11
N THR A 62 -6.15 18.52 5.43
CA THR A 62 -6.55 19.56 6.37
C THR A 62 -5.36 20.48 6.62
N VAL A 63 -5.49 21.74 6.23
CA VAL A 63 -4.49 22.78 6.44
C VAL A 63 -4.99 23.73 7.54
N ILE A 64 -4.15 24.01 8.52
CA ILE A 64 -4.45 24.85 9.68
C ILE A 64 -3.43 25.98 9.76
N ASN A 65 -3.90 27.21 9.73
CA ASN A 65 -3.07 28.37 10.02
C ASN A 65 -2.87 28.47 11.54
N ARG A 66 -1.65 28.27 12.04
CA ARG A 66 -1.36 28.39 13.48
C ARG A 66 -0.81 29.76 13.87
N THR A 67 -0.71 30.67 12.90
CA THR A 67 -0.22 32.03 13.12
C THR A 67 -1.37 32.97 13.47
N LYS A 68 -1.01 34.15 13.98
CA LYS A 68 -1.94 35.25 14.24
C LYS A 68 -2.18 36.15 13.02
N GLU A 69 -1.58 35.82 11.88
CA GLU A 69 -1.68 36.59 10.65
C GLU A 69 -2.57 35.88 9.64
N THR A 70 -3.21 36.65 8.76
CA THR A 70 -3.97 36.08 7.64
C THR A 70 -2.99 35.60 6.58
N LEU A 71 -3.11 34.33 6.19
CA LEU A 71 -2.35 33.76 5.08
C LEU A 71 -3.14 34.00 3.80
N GLN A 72 -2.54 34.69 2.85
CA GLN A 72 -3.11 34.99 1.54
C GLN A 72 -2.46 34.11 0.49
N ASN A 73 -3.17 33.87 -0.62
CA ASN A 73 -2.67 33.08 -1.74
C ASN A 73 -2.08 31.72 -1.31
N LEU A 74 -2.65 31.11 -0.26
CA LEU A 74 -2.22 29.82 0.23
C LEU A 74 -2.57 28.75 -0.81
N CYS A 75 -1.56 28.07 -1.31
CA CYS A 75 -1.67 27.06 -2.33
C CYS A 75 -0.98 25.78 -1.88
N LEU A 76 -1.67 24.65 -2.08
CA LEU A 76 -1.11 23.33 -1.91
C LEU A 76 -0.59 22.86 -3.28
N GLU A 77 0.73 22.82 -3.43
CA GLU A 77 1.38 22.34 -4.64
C GLU A 77 1.82 20.89 -4.44
N LEU A 78 1.15 19.97 -5.13
CA LEU A 78 1.48 18.55 -5.12
C LEU A 78 2.16 18.16 -6.42
N ALA A 79 3.10 17.23 -6.31
CA ALA A 79 3.75 16.54 -7.39
C ALA A 79 3.76 15.04 -7.08
N THR A 80 3.86 14.24 -8.13
CA THR A 80 3.82 12.78 -8.03
C THR A 80 5.02 12.17 -8.75
N MET A 81 5.53 11.08 -8.21
CA MET A 81 6.55 10.23 -8.83
C MET A 81 5.96 8.84 -9.08
N GLY A 82 6.36 8.22 -10.21
CA GLY A 82 5.82 6.96 -10.70
C GLY A 82 4.56 7.16 -11.57
N ASP A 83 3.78 6.10 -11.72
CA ASP A 83 2.56 6.06 -12.56
C ASP A 83 1.32 6.69 -11.91
N LEU A 84 1.53 7.75 -11.13
CA LEU A 84 0.51 8.55 -10.48
C LEU A 84 0.28 9.86 -11.26
N LYS A 85 -0.98 10.15 -11.58
CA LYS A 85 -1.38 11.36 -12.31
C LYS A 85 -2.26 12.25 -11.44
N LEU A 86 -1.71 13.41 -11.04
CA LEU A 86 -2.50 14.45 -10.40
C LEU A 86 -3.51 15.04 -11.39
N VAL A 87 -4.79 15.01 -11.04
CA VAL A 87 -5.90 15.54 -11.87
C VAL A 87 -6.33 16.94 -11.41
N GLU A 88 -6.01 17.28 -10.16
CA GLU A 88 -6.34 18.57 -9.55
C GLU A 88 -5.45 19.70 -10.08
N ARG A 89 -6.00 20.90 -10.24
CA ARG A 89 -5.21 22.12 -10.46
C ARG A 89 -4.99 22.84 -9.13
N PRO A 90 -3.80 23.42 -8.90
CA PRO A 90 -3.55 24.21 -7.71
C PRO A 90 -4.58 25.36 -7.57
N GLN A 91 -5.14 25.50 -6.37
CA GLN A 91 -6.09 26.57 -6.04
C GLN A 91 -5.52 27.43 -4.92
N ASN A 92 -5.83 28.73 -4.98
CA ASN A 92 -5.41 29.69 -3.96
C ASN A 92 -6.53 29.88 -2.94
N TYR A 93 -6.16 29.86 -1.67
CA TYR A 93 -7.03 30.05 -0.53
C TYR A 93 -6.53 31.19 0.35
N THR A 94 -7.45 31.81 1.08
CA THR A 94 -7.11 32.76 2.13
C THR A 94 -7.55 32.15 3.46
N LEU A 95 -6.61 31.98 4.38
CA LEU A 95 -6.88 31.47 5.73
C LEU A 95 -6.72 32.58 6.76
N ALA A 96 -7.78 32.83 7.51
CA ALA A 96 -7.75 33.70 8.68
C ALA A 96 -6.83 33.11 9.77
N PRO A 97 -6.38 33.92 10.74
CA PRO A 97 -5.67 33.45 11.92
C PRO A 97 -6.39 32.29 12.59
N GLU A 98 -5.65 31.25 13.00
CA GLU A 98 -6.17 30.07 13.72
C GLU A 98 -7.28 29.29 13.00
N SER A 99 -7.52 29.58 11.71
CA SER A 99 -8.55 28.88 10.92
C SER A 99 -7.98 27.67 10.19
N SER A 100 -8.87 26.76 9.83
CA SER A 100 -8.56 25.56 9.05
C SER A 100 -9.34 25.51 7.74
N LYS A 101 -8.78 24.79 6.78
CA LYS A 101 -9.38 24.53 5.47
C LYS A 101 -9.06 23.12 5.05
N GLN A 102 -10.07 22.41 4.57
CA GLN A 102 -9.89 21.11 3.92
C GLN A 102 -9.74 21.32 2.42
N ILE A 103 -8.67 20.76 1.85
CA ILE A 103 -8.33 20.79 0.43
C ILE A 103 -8.32 19.35 -0.06
N ARG A 104 -9.12 19.06 -1.08
CA ARG A 104 -9.19 17.74 -1.69
C ARG A 104 -8.33 17.72 -2.95
N ALA A 105 -7.51 16.68 -3.10
CA ALA A 105 -6.74 16.42 -4.31
C ALA A 105 -7.03 15.02 -4.85
N ASN A 106 -7.40 14.94 -6.13
CA ASN A 106 -7.68 13.69 -6.80
C ASN A 106 -6.47 13.25 -7.65
N ILE A 107 -6.01 12.02 -7.42
CA ILE A 107 -4.86 11.42 -8.08
C ILE A 107 -5.31 10.12 -8.73
N LYS A 108 -5.00 9.94 -10.00
CA LYS A 108 -5.28 8.70 -10.73
C LYS A 108 -4.07 7.80 -10.75
N VAL A 109 -4.30 6.53 -10.48
CA VAL A 109 -3.28 5.47 -10.48
C VAL A 109 -3.41 4.71 -11.79
N SER A 110 -2.31 4.60 -12.53
CA SER A 110 -2.30 3.86 -13.81
C SER A 110 -1.69 2.46 -13.69
N SER A 111 -0.94 2.19 -12.61
CA SER A 111 -0.17 0.96 -12.39
C SER A 111 0.08 0.74 -10.89
N THR A 112 0.45 -0.48 -10.49
CA THR A 112 0.85 -0.82 -9.11
C THR A 112 2.32 -0.54 -8.81
N GLU A 113 2.91 0.46 -9.47
CA GLU A 113 4.23 0.92 -9.06
C GLU A 113 4.15 1.69 -7.74
N THR A 114 5.20 1.61 -6.92
CA THR A 114 5.32 2.43 -5.72
C THR A 114 5.27 3.90 -6.10
N GLY A 115 4.17 4.54 -5.72
CA GLY A 115 3.96 5.96 -5.96
C GLY A 115 4.37 6.79 -4.75
N VAL A 116 5.07 7.89 -4.99
CA VAL A 116 5.36 8.90 -3.97
C VAL A 116 4.65 10.19 -4.35
N ILE A 117 3.92 10.75 -3.40
CA ILE A 117 3.31 12.08 -3.53
C ILE A 117 4.09 13.00 -2.61
N PHE A 118 4.61 14.09 -3.17
CA PHE A 118 5.39 15.07 -2.45
C PHE A 118 4.91 16.46 -2.83
N GLY A 119 5.23 17.46 -2.03
CA GLY A 119 4.70 18.79 -2.27
C GLY A 119 5.14 19.82 -1.28
N ASN A 120 4.57 21.01 -1.43
CA ASN A 120 4.80 22.13 -0.55
C ASN A 120 3.52 22.97 -0.41
N ILE A 121 3.43 23.72 0.69
CA ILE A 121 2.44 24.76 0.87
C ILE A 121 3.13 26.10 0.67
N VAL A 122 2.66 26.86 -0.32
CA VAL A 122 3.11 28.22 -0.59
C VAL A 122 2.07 29.19 -0.08
N TYR A 123 2.48 30.25 0.60
CA TYR A 123 1.56 31.31 1.02
C TYR A 123 2.27 32.66 1.14
N GLU A 124 1.47 33.72 1.19
CA GLU A 124 1.92 35.10 1.37
C GLU A 124 1.32 35.64 2.67
N THR A 125 2.10 36.42 3.43
CA THR A 125 1.60 37.15 4.59
C THR A 125 1.29 38.60 4.22
N SER A 126 0.92 39.42 5.20
CA SER A 126 0.59 40.84 4.98
C SER A 126 1.73 41.64 4.32
N ASN A 127 2.98 41.16 4.45
CA ASN A 127 4.11 41.62 3.63
C ASN A 127 4.14 40.86 2.30
N VAL A 128 3.42 41.39 1.30
CA VAL A 128 3.23 40.82 -0.06
C VAL A 128 4.55 40.58 -0.83
N LEU A 129 5.71 40.96 -0.29
CA LEU A 129 7.03 40.81 -0.92
C LEU A 129 7.69 39.45 -0.63
N GLU A 130 7.25 38.70 0.39
CA GLU A 130 7.87 37.43 0.77
C GLU A 130 6.88 36.27 0.63
N ARG A 131 7.19 35.34 -0.28
CA ARG A 131 6.50 34.05 -0.38
C ARG A 131 7.15 33.07 0.57
N MET A 132 6.35 32.55 1.48
CA MET A 132 6.76 31.51 2.41
C MET A 132 6.44 30.15 1.81
N VAL A 133 7.35 29.18 2.00
CA VAL A 133 7.21 27.82 1.50
C VAL A 133 7.45 26.85 2.65
N VAL A 134 6.49 25.94 2.86
CA VAL A 134 6.61 24.83 3.81
C VAL A 134 6.66 23.54 3.01
N VAL A 135 7.78 22.84 3.06
CA VAL A 135 7.94 21.54 2.40
C VAL A 135 7.20 20.48 3.20
N LEU A 136 6.44 19.64 2.49
CA LEU A 136 5.66 18.57 3.10
C LEU A 136 6.49 17.28 3.18
N ASN A 137 6.20 16.45 4.18
CA ASN A 137 6.66 15.08 4.21
C ASN A 137 6.06 14.27 3.05
N ASP A 138 6.88 13.38 2.51
CA ASP A 138 6.49 12.52 1.40
C ASP A 138 5.44 11.49 1.85
N ILE A 139 4.37 11.37 1.04
CA ILE A 139 3.33 10.37 1.20
C ILE A 139 3.69 9.18 0.31
N HIS A 140 4.02 8.06 0.95
CA HIS A 140 4.27 6.80 0.26
C HIS A 140 2.96 6.03 0.12
N ILE A 141 2.59 5.69 -1.11
CA ILE A 141 1.40 4.86 -1.38
C ILE A 141 1.83 3.39 -1.33
N ASP A 142 1.36 2.66 -0.32
CA ASP A 142 1.57 1.21 -0.23
C ASP A 142 0.65 0.50 -1.22
N ILE A 143 1.27 -0.24 -2.16
CA ILE A 143 0.57 -0.99 -3.19
C ILE A 143 -0.10 -2.26 -2.65
N MET A 144 0.21 -2.66 -1.41
CA MET A 144 -0.28 -3.91 -0.84
C MET A 144 -1.77 -3.91 -0.57
N ASP A 145 -2.37 -2.73 -0.34
CA ASP A 145 -3.81 -2.56 -0.23
C ASP A 145 -4.52 -2.83 -1.57
N TYR A 146 -3.77 -2.83 -2.68
CA TYR A 146 -4.28 -3.12 -4.03
C TYR A 146 -4.08 -4.59 -4.43
N ILE A 147 -3.44 -5.41 -3.61
CA ILE A 147 -3.20 -6.83 -3.89
C ILE A 147 -4.25 -7.67 -3.16
N SER A 148 -4.98 -8.47 -3.93
CA SER A 148 -6.00 -9.39 -3.40
C SER A 148 -5.62 -10.85 -3.65
N PRO A 149 -5.95 -11.77 -2.73
CA PRO A 149 -5.69 -13.19 -2.91
C PRO A 149 -6.36 -13.72 -4.17
N ALA A 150 -5.64 -14.48 -4.99
CA ALA A 150 -6.15 -15.08 -6.22
C ALA A 150 -5.76 -16.56 -6.32
N THR A 151 -6.41 -17.31 -7.19
CA THR A 151 -6.07 -18.71 -7.48
C THR A 151 -5.69 -18.89 -8.94
N CYS A 152 -4.75 -19.79 -9.20
CA CYS A 152 -4.43 -20.23 -10.56
C CYS A 152 -4.06 -21.72 -10.57
N ALA A 153 -4.16 -22.34 -11.75
CA ALA A 153 -3.73 -23.72 -11.92
C ALA A 153 -2.20 -23.83 -11.79
N ASP A 154 -1.73 -24.95 -11.25
CA ASP A 154 -0.30 -25.24 -11.05
C ASP A 154 0.53 -25.15 -12.34
N GLY A 155 -0.04 -25.54 -13.49
CA GLY A 155 0.57 -25.32 -14.79
C GLY A 155 0.73 -23.84 -15.16
N ALA A 156 -0.28 -23.02 -14.90
CA ALA A 156 -0.23 -21.58 -15.14
C ALA A 156 0.78 -20.88 -14.22
N PHE A 157 0.84 -21.28 -12.94
CA PHE A 157 1.85 -20.77 -12.00
C PHE A 157 3.26 -21.01 -12.54
N ARG A 158 3.58 -22.21 -13.01
CA ARG A 158 4.90 -22.53 -13.58
C ARG A 158 5.23 -21.71 -14.83
N THR A 159 4.26 -21.55 -15.73
CA THR A 159 4.44 -20.73 -16.94
C THR A 159 4.74 -19.28 -16.56
N MET A 160 3.88 -18.67 -15.76
CA MET A 160 4.06 -17.30 -15.29
C MET A 160 5.38 -17.13 -14.52
N TRP A 161 5.72 -18.09 -13.65
CA TRP A 161 6.97 -18.09 -12.90
C TRP A 161 8.19 -18.07 -13.82
N ALA A 162 8.16 -18.80 -14.93
CA ALA A 162 9.24 -18.82 -15.92
C ALA A 162 9.28 -17.55 -16.78
N GLU A 163 8.12 -16.95 -17.07
CA GLU A 163 7.98 -15.76 -17.92
C GLU A 163 8.34 -14.45 -17.19
N PHE A 164 8.12 -14.36 -15.88
CA PHE A 164 8.29 -13.09 -15.16
C PHE A 164 9.75 -12.68 -15.06
N GLU A 165 10.03 -11.45 -15.49
CA GLU A 165 11.38 -10.89 -15.60
C GLU A 165 11.90 -10.38 -14.26
N TRP A 166 11.02 -9.80 -13.43
CA TRP A 166 11.41 -9.22 -12.15
C TRP A 166 11.37 -10.26 -11.05
N GLU A 167 12.51 -10.43 -10.37
CA GLU A 167 12.64 -11.26 -9.19
C GLU A 167 13.23 -10.45 -8.03
N ASN A 168 12.60 -10.58 -6.86
CA ASN A 168 13.18 -10.16 -5.60
C ASN A 168 13.39 -11.39 -4.69
N LYS A 169 14.57 -11.52 -4.10
CA LYS A 169 14.94 -12.65 -3.25
C LYS A 169 15.24 -12.17 -1.84
N VAL A 170 14.32 -12.46 -0.92
CA VAL A 170 14.43 -12.12 0.49
C VAL A 170 14.97 -13.31 1.26
N ALA A 171 16.04 -13.10 2.03
CA ALA A 171 16.57 -14.12 2.94
C ALA A 171 15.70 -14.18 4.21
N VAL A 172 15.37 -15.39 4.65
CA VAL A 172 14.56 -15.61 5.85
C VAL A 172 15.38 -15.28 7.10
N ASN A 173 14.88 -14.32 7.87
CA ASN A 173 15.42 -13.90 9.15
C ASN A 173 14.25 -13.65 10.11
N THR A 174 13.90 -14.68 10.88
CA THR A 174 12.74 -14.68 11.76
C THR A 174 13.09 -15.25 13.14
N VAL A 175 12.30 -14.86 14.15
CA VAL A 175 12.31 -15.47 15.48
C VAL A 175 11.35 -16.66 15.58
N ILE A 176 10.49 -16.85 14.57
CA ILE A 176 9.51 -17.95 14.52
C ILE A 176 10.26 -19.27 14.30
N GLN A 177 9.94 -20.28 15.10
CA GLN A 177 10.63 -21.58 15.10
C GLN A 177 9.88 -22.68 14.34
N HIS A 178 8.60 -22.45 14.03
CA HIS A 178 7.73 -23.39 13.35
C HIS A 178 7.47 -22.96 11.91
N GLU A 179 7.72 -23.87 10.96
CA GLU A 179 7.64 -23.65 9.52
C GLU A 179 6.22 -23.26 9.09
N LYS A 180 5.22 -24.00 9.59
CA LYS A 180 3.79 -23.75 9.32
C LYS A 180 3.33 -22.42 9.90
N GLU A 181 3.84 -22.04 11.07
CA GLU A 181 3.52 -20.75 11.71
C GLU A 181 4.12 -19.60 10.90
N PHE A 182 5.38 -19.72 10.46
CA PHE A 182 6.02 -18.74 9.60
C PHE A 182 5.28 -18.58 8.27
N LEU A 183 4.91 -19.69 7.62
CA LEU A 183 4.12 -19.63 6.39
C LEU A 183 2.79 -18.88 6.60
N ASN A 184 2.05 -19.23 7.65
CA ASN A 184 0.78 -18.57 7.97
C ASN A 184 0.98 -17.08 8.30
N HIS A 185 2.08 -16.72 8.95
CA HIS A 185 2.44 -15.33 9.22
C HIS A 185 2.71 -14.55 7.93
N ILE A 186 3.44 -15.15 6.97
CA ILE A 186 3.67 -14.54 5.65
C ILE A 186 2.35 -14.40 4.88
N ILE A 187 1.52 -15.44 4.82
CA ILE A 187 0.20 -15.41 4.14
C ILE A 187 -0.67 -14.27 4.69
N LYS A 188 -0.74 -14.13 6.01
CA LYS A 188 -1.49 -13.05 6.66
C LYS A 188 -0.89 -11.68 6.37
N SER A 189 0.44 -11.56 6.40
CA SER A 189 1.14 -10.29 6.19
C SER A 189 1.07 -9.81 4.74
N THR A 190 1.07 -10.73 3.77
CA THR A 190 1.06 -10.40 2.34
C THR A 190 -0.33 -10.41 1.72
N ASN A 191 -1.35 -10.89 2.43
CA ASN A 191 -2.71 -11.06 1.92
C ASN A 191 -2.75 -11.87 0.60
N MET A 192 -1.95 -12.95 0.52
CA MET A 192 -1.87 -13.82 -0.66
C MET A 192 -2.50 -15.18 -0.40
N LYS A 193 -2.98 -15.85 -1.45
CA LYS A 193 -3.52 -17.21 -1.34
C LYS A 193 -2.39 -18.23 -1.45
N CYS A 194 -2.34 -19.19 -0.52
CA CYS A 194 -1.48 -20.37 -0.67
C CYS A 194 -2.11 -21.35 -1.67
N LEU A 195 -1.37 -21.66 -2.73
CA LEU A 195 -1.75 -22.63 -3.76
C LEU A 195 -1.31 -24.05 -3.43
N THR A 196 -0.26 -24.20 -2.60
CA THR A 196 0.19 -25.52 -2.17
C THR A 196 -0.87 -26.17 -1.27
N PRO A 197 -1.34 -27.39 -1.58
CA PRO A 197 -2.35 -28.07 -0.78
C PRO A 197 -1.82 -28.42 0.61
N LEU A 198 -2.71 -28.36 1.62
CA LEU A 198 -2.36 -28.65 3.01
C LEU A 198 -1.74 -30.04 3.21
N SER A 199 -2.16 -31.03 2.41
CA SER A 199 -1.60 -32.38 2.43
C SER A 199 -0.12 -32.43 2.04
N ALA A 200 0.33 -31.53 1.15
CA ALA A 200 1.74 -31.42 0.76
C ALA A 200 2.57 -30.60 1.77
N LEU A 201 1.89 -29.85 2.64
CA LEU A 201 2.49 -29.14 3.76
C LEU A 201 2.46 -29.97 5.06
N ASP A 202 1.90 -31.18 5.01
CA ASP A 202 1.74 -32.04 6.18
C ASP A 202 2.91 -33.02 6.31
N GLY A 203 3.44 -33.13 7.54
CA GLY A 203 4.66 -33.87 7.85
C GLY A 203 5.68 -33.05 8.64
N GLU A 204 6.58 -33.77 9.34
CA GLU A 204 7.70 -33.20 10.10
C GLU A 204 9.02 -33.49 9.35
N CYS A 205 9.20 -32.89 8.17
CA CYS A 205 10.40 -33.09 7.37
C CYS A 205 11.46 -31.99 7.56
N GLY A 206 11.22 -31.01 8.44
CA GLY A 206 12.13 -29.88 8.67
C GLY A 206 12.32 -28.97 7.46
N PHE A 207 11.55 -29.18 6.38
CA PHE A 207 11.59 -28.41 5.14
C PHE A 207 10.16 -28.08 4.70
N LEU A 208 9.93 -26.86 4.23
CA LEU A 208 8.65 -26.42 3.71
C LEU A 208 8.85 -25.58 2.46
N ALA A 209 8.13 -25.95 1.40
CA ALA A 209 8.02 -25.17 0.17
C ALA A 209 6.56 -24.87 -0.13
N ALA A 210 6.22 -23.58 -0.30
CA ALA A 210 4.87 -23.14 -0.59
C ALA A 210 4.85 -22.09 -1.70
N ASN A 211 3.88 -22.23 -2.61
CA ASN A 211 3.60 -21.25 -3.65
C ASN A 211 2.41 -20.41 -3.21
N LEU A 212 2.57 -19.09 -3.22
CA LEU A 212 1.52 -18.12 -2.97
C LEU A 212 1.24 -17.31 -4.24
N TYR A 213 -0.01 -16.91 -4.40
CA TYR A 213 -0.45 -16.13 -5.54
C TYR A 213 -1.48 -15.07 -5.16
N ALA A 214 -1.38 -13.93 -5.82
CA ALA A 214 -2.30 -12.83 -5.71
C ALA A 214 -2.36 -12.04 -7.02
N LYS A 215 -3.40 -11.22 -7.15
CA LYS A 215 -3.56 -10.28 -8.25
C LYS A 215 -3.75 -8.87 -7.74
N SER A 216 -3.20 -7.90 -8.46
CA SER A 216 -3.54 -6.50 -8.22
C SER A 216 -4.95 -6.17 -8.70
N VAL A 217 -5.52 -5.05 -8.24
CA VAL A 217 -6.77 -4.51 -8.81
C VAL A 217 -6.65 -4.15 -10.30
N PHE A 218 -5.43 -4.02 -10.82
CA PHE A 218 -5.11 -3.77 -12.23
C PHE A 218 -4.96 -5.08 -13.03
N GLY A 219 -5.16 -6.24 -12.38
CA GLY A 219 -5.05 -7.55 -13.00
C GLY A 219 -3.62 -8.05 -13.18
N GLU A 220 -2.64 -7.42 -12.51
CA GLU A 220 -1.24 -7.86 -12.55
C GLU A 220 -1.01 -9.02 -11.58
N ASP A 221 -0.22 -9.99 -12.03
CA ASP A 221 0.06 -11.20 -11.29
C ASP A 221 1.25 -11.04 -10.34
N ALA A 222 1.09 -11.49 -9.10
CA ALA A 222 2.14 -11.55 -8.09
C ALA A 222 2.33 -12.98 -7.61
N LEU A 223 3.53 -13.54 -7.83
CA LEU A 223 3.88 -14.90 -7.44
C LEU A 223 4.91 -14.86 -6.31
N VAL A 224 4.72 -15.70 -5.31
CA VAL A 224 5.70 -15.88 -4.24
C VAL A 224 5.97 -17.35 -4.04
N ASN A 225 7.25 -17.71 -3.93
CA ASN A 225 7.69 -19.03 -3.51
C ASN A 225 8.41 -18.88 -2.16
N VAL A 226 7.88 -19.51 -1.13
CA VAL A 226 8.47 -19.59 0.20
C VAL A 226 9.18 -20.93 0.31
N SER A 227 10.49 -20.92 0.54
CA SER A 227 11.29 -22.13 0.77
C SER A 227 12.07 -21.97 2.07
N ILE A 228 11.75 -22.79 3.06
CA ILE A 228 12.32 -22.73 4.41
C ILE A 228 12.73 -24.11 4.90
N GLU A 229 13.82 -24.13 5.66
CA GLU A 229 14.39 -25.29 6.29
C GLU A 229 14.72 -24.96 7.75
N LYS A 230 14.37 -25.87 8.65
CA LYS A 230 14.69 -25.80 10.07
C LYS A 230 16.08 -26.36 10.30
N GLN A 231 16.96 -25.49 10.79
CA GLN A 231 18.33 -25.86 11.11
C GLN A 231 18.42 -26.62 12.43
N ALA A 232 19.58 -27.25 12.67
CA ALA A 232 19.87 -27.97 13.90
C ALA A 232 19.85 -27.08 15.15
N ASP A 233 20.04 -25.75 15.01
CA ASP A 233 19.94 -24.78 16.10
C ASP A 233 18.48 -24.35 16.40
N GLY A 234 17.50 -24.93 15.69
CA GLY A 234 16.08 -24.64 15.82
C GLY A 234 15.60 -23.40 15.07
N LYS A 235 16.48 -22.66 14.38
CA LYS A 235 16.09 -21.50 13.57
C LYS A 235 15.64 -21.92 12.18
N LEU A 236 14.76 -21.09 11.61
CA LEU A 236 14.37 -21.22 10.21
C LEU A 236 15.34 -20.47 9.32
N SER A 237 15.72 -21.10 8.21
CA SER A 237 16.56 -20.53 7.18
C SER A 237 16.00 -20.82 5.81
N GLY A 238 16.33 -20.01 4.82
CA GLY A 238 15.83 -20.19 3.46
C GLY A 238 15.60 -18.87 2.76
N TYR A 239 14.78 -18.91 1.72
CA TYR A 239 14.53 -17.77 0.86
C TYR A 239 13.05 -17.67 0.49
N ILE A 240 12.58 -16.43 0.43
CA ILE A 240 11.30 -16.08 -0.17
C ILE A 240 11.62 -15.39 -1.49
N ARG A 241 11.18 -16.01 -2.59
CA ARG A 241 11.35 -15.46 -3.94
C ARG A 241 10.02 -14.87 -4.37
N ILE A 242 10.03 -13.61 -4.75
CA ILE A 242 8.88 -12.89 -5.29
C ILE A 242 9.14 -12.66 -6.77
N ARG A 243 8.16 -12.97 -7.62
CA ARG A 243 8.19 -12.66 -9.05
C ARG A 243 6.93 -11.92 -9.48
N SER A 244 7.10 -10.94 -10.35
CA SER A 244 5.98 -10.24 -11.00
C SER A 244 6.39 -9.72 -12.39
N LYS A 245 5.41 -9.31 -13.18
CA LYS A 245 5.65 -8.59 -14.45
C LYS A 245 6.20 -7.19 -14.22
N THR A 246 5.84 -6.54 -13.11
CA THR A 246 6.26 -5.18 -12.78
C THR A 246 7.24 -5.17 -11.62
N GLN A 247 8.23 -4.28 -11.70
CA GLN A 247 9.26 -4.11 -10.67
C GLN A 247 8.66 -3.68 -9.33
N GLY A 248 7.68 -2.75 -9.36
CA GLY A 248 7.04 -2.20 -8.17
C GLY A 248 6.42 -3.27 -7.27
N ILE A 249 5.69 -4.23 -7.84
CA ILE A 249 5.12 -5.36 -7.10
C ILE A 249 6.22 -6.19 -6.44
N ALA A 250 7.24 -6.59 -7.20
CA ALA A 250 8.30 -7.47 -6.71
C ALA A 250 9.12 -6.83 -5.58
N LEU A 251 9.42 -5.53 -5.68
CA LEU A 251 10.16 -4.80 -4.65
C LEU A 251 9.31 -4.58 -3.41
N SER A 252 8.09 -4.04 -3.54
CA SER A 252 7.24 -3.69 -2.39
C SER A 252 6.86 -4.90 -1.55
N LEU A 253 6.51 -6.02 -2.20
CA LEU A 253 6.25 -7.28 -1.50
C LEU A 253 7.49 -7.74 -0.72
N GLY A 254 8.67 -7.63 -1.33
CA GLY A 254 9.92 -7.99 -0.67
C GLY A 254 10.25 -7.10 0.54
N ASP A 255 10.03 -5.79 0.43
CA ASP A 255 10.23 -4.84 1.53
C ASP A 255 9.25 -5.12 2.68
N LYS A 256 7.97 -5.36 2.37
CA LYS A 256 6.97 -5.72 3.38
C LYS A 256 7.29 -7.04 4.07
N ILE A 257 7.71 -8.05 3.31
CA ILE A 257 8.15 -9.34 3.89
C ILE A 257 9.37 -9.12 4.76
N THR A 258 10.34 -8.31 4.33
CA THR A 258 11.54 -7.99 5.10
C THR A 258 11.22 -7.31 6.42
N LEU A 259 10.22 -6.41 6.42
CA LEU A 259 9.74 -5.72 7.61
C LEU A 259 8.98 -6.66 8.55
N LYS A 260 8.07 -7.48 8.01
CA LYS A 260 7.15 -8.33 8.81
C LYS A 260 7.72 -9.69 9.20
N GLN A 261 8.77 -10.20 8.56
CA GLN A 261 9.30 -11.55 8.85
C GLN A 261 9.83 -11.73 10.28
N LYS A 262 10.18 -10.65 10.99
CA LYS A 262 10.73 -10.71 12.35
C LYS A 262 9.68 -10.99 13.45
N GLY A 263 8.40 -11.17 13.11
CA GLY A 263 7.35 -11.57 14.06
C GLY A 263 6.94 -10.48 15.07
N GLY A 264 7.39 -9.23 14.88
CA GLY A 264 6.87 -8.08 15.62
C GLY A 264 5.52 -7.65 15.06
N SER A 265 4.52 -7.49 15.94
CA SER A 265 3.16 -7.04 15.64
C SER A 265 3.11 -5.90 14.62
#